data_AF-A0A2V9BX80-F1
#
_entry.id   AF-A0A2V9BX80-F1
#
_cell.length_a   1.000
_cell.length_b   1.000
_cell.length_c   1.000
_cell.angle_alpha   90.00
_cell.angle_beta   90.00
_cell.angle_gamma   90.00
#
_symmetry.space_group_name_H-M   'P 1'
#
loop_
_entity.id
_entity.type
_entity.pdbx_description
1 polymer ?
#
loop_
_entity_poly.entity_id
_entity_poly.type
_entity_poly.pdbx_seq_one_letter_code
_entity_poly.pdbx_strand_id
1 'polypeptide(L)'
;MATNQPATFDWRAWLVPRRWVAVGAMAALVFAAFLAGRFWPRPTQQESAGPITVQVRERILLVAVGDHLDHAQMVLAELVNAGATETLTKGGVDISFEQQRAQDLVEANRLYRQTAARTGDSTLANVLDELERVLVEIAHSPAQLSSAQLNEIQQRIEARGILFKVRVIGSDVRQRGKSAGQIAPRGRS
;
A
#
# COMPACT_ATOMS: atom_id res chain seq x y z
N MET A 1 -25.93 10.56 -98.42
CA MET A 1 -26.50 11.51 -97.44
C MET A 1 -26.59 10.78 -96.11
N ALA A 2 -26.14 11.44 -95.04
CA ALA A 2 -25.77 10.84 -93.74
C ALA A 2 -26.88 10.05 -93.04
N THR A 3 -26.49 9.07 -92.22
CA THR A 3 -27.11 8.87 -90.91
C THR A 3 -26.06 8.41 -89.88
N ASN A 4 -25.75 9.32 -88.97
CA ASN A 4 -25.06 9.06 -87.71
C ASN A 4 -25.90 8.08 -86.86
N GLN A 5 -25.25 7.11 -86.23
CA GLN A 5 -25.82 6.46 -85.04
C GLN A 5 -25.06 6.94 -83.79
N PRO A 6 -25.76 7.42 -82.74
CA PRO A 6 -25.12 7.87 -81.51
C PRO A 6 -24.68 6.67 -80.67
N ALA A 7 -23.46 6.76 -80.13
CA ALA A 7 -22.98 5.86 -79.09
C ALA A 7 -23.86 6.01 -77.85
N THR A 8 -24.64 4.98 -77.52
CA THR A 8 -25.34 4.91 -76.23
C THR A 8 -24.32 4.67 -75.13
N PHE A 9 -24.12 5.69 -74.29
CA PHE A 9 -23.26 5.63 -73.13
C PHE A 9 -23.92 4.73 -72.06
N ASP A 10 -23.39 3.52 -71.90
CA ASP A 10 -23.94 2.53 -70.97
C ASP A 10 -23.32 2.71 -69.57
N TRP A 11 -24.00 3.48 -68.73
CA TRP A 11 -23.60 3.88 -67.38
C TRP A 11 -23.48 2.72 -66.37
N ARG A 12 -23.85 1.50 -66.77
CA ARG A 12 -23.89 0.30 -65.91
C ARG A 12 -22.56 -0.43 -65.78
N ALA A 13 -21.51 0.00 -66.49
CA ALA A 13 -20.18 -0.60 -66.38
C ALA A 13 -19.39 -0.19 -65.11
N TRP A 14 -19.93 0.68 -64.26
CA TRP A 14 -19.24 1.20 -63.07
C TRP A 14 -19.56 0.50 -61.74
N LEU A 15 -20.40 -0.54 -61.75
CA LEU A 15 -20.67 -1.34 -60.55
C LEU A 15 -19.99 -2.72 -60.67
N VAL A 16 -18.67 -2.72 -60.57
CA VAL A 16 -17.86 -3.94 -60.46
C VAL A 16 -18.01 -4.52 -59.04
N PRO A 17 -18.66 -5.68 -58.82
CA PRO A 17 -19.08 -6.13 -57.49
C PRO A 17 -17.96 -6.79 -56.65
N ARG A 18 -16.71 -6.80 -57.11
CA ARG A 18 -15.70 -7.74 -56.60
C ARG A 18 -14.71 -7.18 -55.56
N ARG A 19 -14.71 -5.87 -55.31
CA ARG A 19 -13.81 -5.24 -54.32
C ARG A 19 -14.49 -4.90 -52.98
N TRP A 20 -15.82 -4.82 -52.96
CA TRP A 20 -16.59 -4.52 -51.74
C TRP A 20 -16.83 -5.74 -50.85
N VAL A 21 -16.81 -6.95 -51.42
CA VAL A 21 -16.91 -8.20 -50.64
C VAL A 21 -15.71 -8.35 -49.69
N ALA A 22 -14.51 -7.97 -50.13
CA ALA A 22 -13.31 -8.03 -49.30
C ALA A 22 -13.35 -7.03 -48.14
N VAL A 23 -13.82 -5.81 -48.38
CA VAL A 23 -13.94 -4.77 -47.33
C VAL A 23 -15.02 -5.13 -46.32
N GLY A 24 -16.17 -5.65 -46.78
CA GLY A 24 -17.24 -6.12 -45.90
C GLY A 24 -16.81 -7.29 -45.01
N ALA A 25 -16.08 -8.25 -45.55
CA ALA A 25 -15.54 -9.38 -44.78
C ALA A 25 -14.56 -8.92 -43.69
N MET A 26 -13.70 -7.96 -44.01
CA MET A 26 -12.72 -7.43 -43.05
C MET A 26 -13.39 -6.60 -41.94
N ALA A 27 -14.40 -5.79 -42.29
CA ALA A 27 -15.20 -5.06 -41.30
C ALA A 27 -15.98 -6.01 -40.38
N ALA A 28 -16.54 -7.10 -40.92
CA ALA A 28 -17.22 -8.13 -40.13
C ALA A 28 -16.26 -8.85 -39.16
N LEU A 29 -15.02 -9.15 -39.58
CA LEU A 29 -14.00 -9.74 -38.70
C LEU A 29 -13.58 -8.81 -37.57
N VAL A 30 -13.37 -7.52 -37.86
CA VAL A 30 -13.04 -6.53 -36.83
C VAL A 30 -14.20 -6.34 -35.85
N PHE A 31 -15.43 -6.28 -36.36
CA PHE A 31 -16.63 -6.14 -35.53
C PHE A 31 -16.87 -7.38 -34.67
N ALA A 32 -16.65 -8.58 -35.20
CA ALA A 32 -16.72 -9.83 -34.45
C ALA A 32 -15.61 -9.91 -33.39
N ALA A 33 -14.37 -9.51 -33.70
CA ALA A 33 -13.29 -9.44 -32.73
C ALA A 33 -13.57 -8.40 -31.63
N PHE A 34 -14.20 -7.27 -31.97
CA PHE A 34 -14.61 -6.26 -31.01
C PHE A 34 -15.73 -6.76 -30.09
N LEU A 35 -16.77 -7.38 -30.64
CA LEU A 35 -17.85 -7.99 -29.86
C LEU A 35 -17.31 -9.12 -28.97
N ALA A 36 -16.40 -9.96 -29.47
CA ALA A 36 -15.73 -10.98 -28.68
C ALA A 36 -14.91 -10.34 -27.54
N GLY A 37 -14.13 -9.29 -27.80
CA GLY A 37 -13.38 -8.59 -26.74
C GLY A 37 -14.27 -7.85 -25.73
N ARG A 38 -15.48 -7.43 -26.14
CA ARG A 38 -16.42 -6.63 -25.33
C ARG A 38 -17.37 -7.47 -24.48
N PHE A 39 -17.80 -8.62 -24.98
CA PHE A 39 -18.83 -9.48 -24.38
C PHE A 39 -18.30 -10.80 -23.85
N TRP A 40 -17.15 -11.27 -24.31
CA TRP A 40 -16.50 -12.41 -23.66
C TRP A 40 -15.80 -11.90 -22.40
N PRO A 41 -16.08 -12.47 -21.21
CA PRO A 41 -15.20 -12.30 -20.08
C PRO A 41 -13.82 -12.70 -20.59
N ARG A 42 -12.88 -11.76 -20.66
CA ARG A 42 -11.48 -12.13 -20.86
C ARG A 42 -11.24 -13.21 -19.80
N PRO A 43 -10.80 -14.42 -20.15
CA PRO A 43 -10.11 -15.20 -19.15
C PRO A 43 -9.06 -14.21 -18.67
N THR A 44 -9.19 -13.73 -17.44
CA THR A 44 -8.06 -13.13 -16.77
C THR A 44 -6.95 -14.11 -17.10
N GLN A 45 -5.92 -13.65 -17.81
CA GLN A 45 -4.63 -14.19 -17.51
C GLN A 45 -4.55 -13.98 -16.00
N GLN A 46 -4.98 -15.00 -15.25
CA GLN A 46 -4.22 -15.50 -14.15
C GLN A 46 -2.82 -15.65 -14.76
N GLU A 47 -2.09 -14.53 -14.83
CA GLU A 47 -0.82 -14.47 -14.15
C GLU A 47 -1.11 -15.16 -12.83
N SER A 48 -0.91 -16.49 -12.83
CA SER A 48 -0.79 -17.27 -11.63
C SER A 48 0.15 -16.42 -10.80
N ALA A 49 -0.40 -15.76 -9.78
CA ALA A 49 0.38 -15.03 -8.80
C ALA A 49 1.29 -16.10 -8.22
N GLY A 50 2.44 -16.30 -8.85
CA GLY A 50 3.34 -17.37 -8.52
C GLY A 50 3.76 -17.18 -7.07
N PRO A 51 4.25 -18.22 -6.40
CA PRO A 51 4.77 -18.11 -5.03
C PRO A 51 5.69 -16.90 -4.84
N ILE A 52 6.43 -16.52 -5.89
CA ILE A 52 7.30 -15.33 -5.95
C ILE A 52 6.54 -14.01 -5.66
N THR A 53 5.34 -13.80 -6.22
CA THR A 53 4.60 -12.53 -6.05
C THR A 53 4.02 -12.36 -4.64
N VAL A 54 3.59 -13.45 -4.01
CA VAL A 54 3.08 -13.46 -2.64
C VAL A 54 4.23 -13.24 -1.64
N GLN A 55 5.35 -13.94 -1.84
CA GLN A 55 6.57 -13.78 -1.02
C GLN A 55 7.14 -12.35 -1.10
N VAL A 56 7.14 -11.73 -2.29
CA VAL A 56 7.59 -10.34 -2.45
C VAL A 56 6.66 -9.38 -1.70
N ARG A 57 5.34 -9.55 -1.80
CA ARG A 57 4.37 -8.72 -1.05
C ARG A 57 4.54 -8.89 0.46
N GLU A 58 4.67 -10.12 0.95
CA GLU A 58 4.90 -10.42 2.36
C GLU A 58 6.19 -9.76 2.86
N ARG A 59 7.27 -9.84 2.09
CA ARG A 59 8.53 -9.15 2.42
C ARG A 59 8.37 -7.63 2.48
N ILE A 60 7.69 -7.03 1.50
CA ILE A 60 7.44 -5.59 1.49
C ILE A 60 6.62 -5.18 2.72
N LEU A 61 5.60 -5.97 3.09
CA LEU A 61 4.81 -5.73 4.30
C LEU A 61 5.65 -5.85 5.58
N LEU A 62 6.51 -6.87 5.69
CA LEU A 62 7.40 -7.03 6.85
C LEU A 62 8.39 -5.85 6.96
N VAL A 63 8.93 -5.37 5.84
CA VAL A 63 9.80 -4.17 5.84
C VAL A 63 9.00 -2.94 6.30
N ALA A 64 7.82 -2.71 5.73
CA ALA A 64 7.00 -1.55 6.06
C ALA A 64 6.54 -1.54 7.54
N VAL A 65 6.19 -2.72 8.09
CA VAL A 65 5.88 -2.86 9.53
C VAL A 65 7.13 -2.63 10.38
N GLY A 66 8.28 -3.16 9.97
CA GLY A 66 9.55 -2.95 10.68
C GLY A 66 9.91 -1.47 10.78
N ASP A 67 9.83 -0.73 9.67
CA ASP A 67 10.10 0.70 9.63
C ASP A 67 9.08 1.47 10.49
N HIS A 68 7.80 1.11 10.42
CA HIS A 68 6.77 1.72 11.25
C HIS A 68 7.04 1.55 12.76
N LEU A 69 7.44 0.35 13.18
CA LEU A 69 7.79 0.07 14.58
C LEU A 69 9.03 0.86 15.03
N ASP A 70 9.99 1.12 14.14
CA ASP A 70 11.14 1.96 14.45
C ASP A 70 10.75 3.42 14.65
N HIS A 71 9.88 3.96 13.79
CA HIS A 71 9.35 5.32 13.95
C HIS A 71 8.57 5.45 15.26
N ALA A 72 7.74 4.46 15.60
CA ALA A 72 7.04 4.42 16.88
C ALA A 72 8.00 4.34 18.08
N GLN A 73 9.05 3.52 18.00
CA GLN A 73 10.07 3.44 19.05
C GLN A 73 10.76 4.80 19.26
N MET A 74 11.09 5.51 18.18
CA MET A 74 11.73 6.83 18.24
C MET A 74 10.84 7.83 18.99
N VAL A 75 9.57 7.96 18.61
CA VAL A 75 8.62 8.86 19.28
C VAL A 75 8.46 8.51 20.76
N LEU A 76 8.29 7.23 21.08
CA LEU A 76 8.15 6.79 22.49
C LEU A 76 9.41 7.06 23.30
N ALA A 77 10.60 6.82 22.73
CA ALA A 77 11.86 7.07 23.41
C ALA A 77 12.11 8.56 23.64
N GLU A 78 11.80 9.40 22.66
CA GLU A 78 11.93 10.85 22.80
C GLU A 78 10.98 11.39 23.87
N LEU A 79 9.73 10.91 23.91
CA LEU A 79 8.77 11.31 24.92
C LEU A 79 9.16 10.87 26.34
N VAL A 80 9.72 9.66 26.50
CA VAL A 80 10.26 9.18 27.77
C VAL A 80 11.45 10.02 28.24
N ASN A 81 12.19 10.64 27.32
CA ASN A 81 13.32 11.51 27.65
C ASN A 81 12.96 13.01 27.57
N ALA A 82 11.72 13.36 27.23
CA ALA A 82 11.25 14.75 27.20
C ALA A 82 11.34 15.32 28.63
N GLY A 83 11.88 16.52 28.77
CA GLY A 83 12.14 17.15 30.08
C GLY A 83 13.49 16.82 30.74
N ALA A 84 14.22 15.77 30.31
CA ALA A 84 15.63 15.61 30.70
C ALA A 84 16.55 16.55 29.88
N THR A 85 16.14 16.82 28.64
CA THR A 85 16.91 17.63 27.67
C THR A 85 16.36 19.06 27.53
N GLU A 86 15.08 19.27 27.80
CA GLU A 86 14.46 20.60 27.70
C GLU A 86 14.63 21.40 28.99
N THR A 87 15.23 22.58 28.87
CA THR A 87 15.24 23.55 29.98
C THR A 87 13.80 23.94 30.26
N LEU A 88 13.26 23.52 31.43
CA LEU A 88 11.92 23.83 31.89
C LEU A 88 11.67 25.34 31.78
N THR A 89 11.06 25.76 30.68
CA THR A 89 10.63 27.14 30.50
C THR A 89 9.34 27.29 31.29
N LYS A 90 9.00 28.50 31.74
CA LYS A 90 7.83 28.76 32.61
C LYS A 90 6.47 28.23 32.11
N GLY A 91 6.39 27.67 30.89
CA GLY A 91 5.20 27.10 30.26
C GLY A 91 5.12 25.56 30.18
N GLY A 92 6.09 24.81 30.72
CA GLY A 92 6.09 23.33 30.65
C GLY A 92 7.04 22.76 29.58
N VAL A 93 6.87 21.48 29.27
CA VAL A 93 7.60 20.76 28.21
C VAL A 93 6.76 20.79 26.94
N ASP A 94 7.36 21.17 25.81
CA ASP A 94 6.69 21.18 24.51
C ASP A 94 6.83 19.80 23.86
N ILE A 95 5.70 19.15 23.59
CA ILE A 95 5.62 17.85 22.92
C ILE A 95 4.85 17.91 21.61
N SER A 96 4.67 19.10 21.03
CA SER A 96 3.92 19.29 19.78
C SER A 96 4.43 18.41 18.64
N PHE A 97 5.74 18.19 18.57
CA PHE A 97 6.36 17.37 17.54
C PHE A 97 6.13 15.87 17.75
N GLU A 98 6.18 15.39 19.00
CA GLU A 98 5.86 14.01 19.40
C GLU A 98 4.38 13.73 19.21
N GLN A 99 3.51 14.68 19.58
CA GLN A 99 2.07 14.61 19.39
C GLN A 99 1.70 14.43 17.92
N GLN A 100 2.26 15.28 17.03
CA GLN A 100 1.99 15.21 15.60
C GLN A 100 2.46 13.88 15.01
N ARG A 101 3.68 13.43 15.37
CA ARG A 101 4.17 12.12 14.90
C ARG A 101 3.36 10.96 15.43
N ALA A 102 2.87 11.03 16.67
CA ALA A 102 1.97 10.01 17.22
C ALA A 102 0.66 9.95 16.42
N GLN A 103 0.10 11.09 16.03
CA GLN A 103 -1.10 11.16 15.19
C GLN A 103 -0.89 10.47 13.83
N ASP A 104 0.22 10.77 13.14
CA ASP A 104 0.56 10.15 11.86
C ASP A 104 0.73 8.61 11.99
N LEU A 105 1.29 8.15 13.11
CA LEU A 105 1.50 6.73 13.36
C LEU A 105 0.19 5.97 13.63
N VAL A 106 -0.85 6.60 14.21
CA VAL A 106 -2.12 5.92 14.53
C VAL A 106 -2.77 5.33 13.28
N GLU A 107 -2.81 6.08 12.17
CA GLU A 107 -3.46 5.62 10.94
C GLU A 107 -2.78 4.39 10.35
N ALA A 108 -1.46 4.45 10.18
CA ALA A 108 -0.67 3.33 9.68
C ALA A 108 -0.74 2.11 10.60
N ASN A 109 -0.73 2.33 11.92
CA ASN A 109 -0.80 1.25 12.91
C ASN A 109 -2.10 0.44 12.81
N ARG A 110 -3.25 1.10 12.58
CA ARG A 110 -4.54 0.41 12.37
C ARG A 110 -4.50 -0.55 11.18
N LEU A 111 -3.89 -0.11 10.07
CA LEU A 111 -3.73 -0.93 8.87
C LEU A 111 -2.85 -2.16 9.14
N TYR A 112 -1.71 -1.97 9.82
CA TYR A 112 -0.81 -3.07 10.15
C TYR A 112 -1.42 -4.04 11.15
N ARG A 113 -2.16 -3.56 12.17
CA ARG A 113 -2.88 -4.43 13.10
C ARG A 113 -3.91 -5.28 12.36
N GLN A 114 -4.69 -4.66 11.47
CA GLN A 114 -5.69 -5.38 10.68
C GLN A 114 -5.04 -6.45 9.79
N THR A 115 -3.88 -6.14 9.20
CA THR A 115 -3.12 -7.08 8.37
C THR A 115 -2.61 -8.25 9.22
N ALA A 116 -1.97 -7.98 10.36
CA ALA A 116 -1.47 -8.99 11.29
C ALA A 116 -2.58 -9.93 11.78
N ALA A 117 -3.76 -9.37 12.11
CA ALA A 117 -4.92 -10.16 12.51
C ALA A 117 -5.42 -11.08 11.38
N ARG A 118 -5.47 -10.57 10.14
CA ARG A 118 -5.89 -11.36 8.96
C ARG A 118 -4.92 -12.47 8.61
N THR A 119 -3.62 -12.28 8.86
CA THR A 119 -2.58 -13.29 8.61
C THR A 119 -2.38 -14.24 9.81
N GLY A 120 -3.10 -14.04 10.91
CA GLY A 120 -3.02 -14.89 12.10
C GLY A 120 -1.80 -14.62 13.00
N ASP A 121 -1.07 -13.51 12.80
CA ASP A 121 0.01 -13.11 13.70
C ASP A 121 -0.56 -12.37 14.92
N SER A 122 -1.10 -13.15 15.87
CA SER A 122 -1.73 -12.62 17.09
C SER A 122 -0.74 -11.84 17.96
N THR A 123 0.52 -12.24 17.98
CA THR A 123 1.56 -11.56 18.78
C THR A 123 1.81 -10.16 18.25
N LEU A 124 2.01 -10.02 16.92
CA LEU A 124 2.15 -8.72 16.28
C LEU A 124 0.88 -7.88 16.42
N ALA A 125 -0.30 -8.48 16.20
CA ALA A 125 -1.57 -7.77 16.32
C ALA A 125 -1.79 -7.20 17.74
N ASN A 126 -1.45 -7.96 18.78
CA ASN A 126 -1.56 -7.51 20.17
C ASN A 126 -0.60 -6.35 20.49
N VAL A 127 0.66 -6.42 20.02
CA VAL A 127 1.61 -5.32 20.23
C VAL A 127 1.18 -4.06 19.50
N LEU A 128 0.67 -4.18 18.27
CA LEU A 128 0.12 -3.05 17.52
C LEU A 128 -1.13 -2.46 18.17
N ASP A 129 -1.97 -3.27 18.81
CA ASP A 129 -3.14 -2.83 19.58
C ASP A 129 -2.76 -2.09 20.88
N GLU A 130 -1.77 -2.60 21.62
CA GLU A 130 -1.20 -1.89 22.77
C GLU A 130 -0.55 -0.58 22.36
N LEU A 131 0.18 -0.59 21.23
CA LEU A 131 0.82 0.60 20.67
C LEU A 131 -0.22 1.64 20.24
N GLU A 132 -1.34 1.24 19.61
CA GLU A 132 -2.38 2.19 19.20
C GLU A 132 -2.90 2.95 20.41
N ARG A 133 -3.19 2.25 21.50
CA ARG A 133 -3.72 2.88 22.72
C ARG A 133 -2.78 3.95 23.26
N VAL A 134 -1.48 3.69 23.26
CA VAL A 134 -0.47 4.66 23.69
C VAL A 134 -0.34 5.83 22.71
N LEU A 135 -0.28 5.55 21.41
CA LEU A 135 -0.19 6.60 20.38
C LEU A 135 -1.42 7.51 20.38
N VAL A 136 -2.62 6.96 20.54
CA VAL A 136 -3.88 7.73 20.64
C VAL A 136 -3.88 8.61 21.88
N GLU A 137 -3.38 8.12 23.02
CA GLU A 137 -3.25 8.92 24.24
C GLU A 137 -2.30 10.11 24.04
N ILE A 138 -1.14 9.87 23.42
CA ILE A 138 -0.16 10.92 23.11
C ILE A 138 -0.74 11.92 22.10
N ALA A 139 -1.38 11.45 21.02
CA ALA A 139 -1.95 12.31 19.99
C ALA A 139 -3.04 13.26 20.53
N HIS A 140 -3.81 12.82 21.51
CA HIS A 140 -4.85 13.65 22.16
C HIS A 140 -4.35 14.41 23.39
N SER A 141 -3.06 14.30 23.74
CA SER A 141 -2.46 15.09 24.82
C SER A 141 -2.27 16.55 24.38
N PRO A 142 -2.33 17.52 25.30
CA PRO A 142 -2.01 18.90 24.96
C PRO A 142 -0.53 19.01 24.55
N ALA A 143 -0.24 19.91 23.60
CA ALA A 143 1.11 20.14 23.11
C ALA A 143 2.06 20.65 24.20
N GLN A 144 1.55 21.31 25.25
CA GLN A 144 2.33 21.80 26.38
C GLN A 144 1.92 21.02 27.62
N LEU A 145 2.87 20.29 28.21
CA LEU A 145 2.64 19.46 29.38
C LEU A 145 3.35 20.04 30.60
N SER A 146 2.67 20.02 31.75
CA SER A 146 3.34 20.15 33.03
C SER A 146 4.20 18.92 33.31
N SER A 147 5.21 19.05 34.16
CA SER A 147 6.09 17.92 34.55
C SER A 147 5.31 16.75 35.14
N ALA A 148 4.19 17.01 35.84
CA ALA A 148 3.34 15.95 36.39
C ALA A 148 2.60 15.17 35.29
N GLN A 149 2.03 15.88 34.30
CA GLN A 149 1.34 15.24 33.17
C GLN A 149 2.31 14.45 32.30
N LEU A 150 3.49 15.00 32.06
CA LEU A 150 4.54 14.29 31.32
C LEU A 150 4.96 13.02 32.06
N ASN A 151 5.19 13.09 33.37
CA ASN A 151 5.53 11.93 34.19
C ASN A 151 4.43 10.86 34.16
N GLU A 152 3.16 11.26 34.17
CA GLU A 152 2.04 10.31 34.03
C GLU A 152 2.09 9.55 32.69
N ILE A 153 2.35 10.24 31.58
CA ILE A 153 2.49 9.61 30.27
C ILE A 153 3.71 8.68 30.25
N GLN A 154 4.84 9.13 30.78
CA GLN A 154 6.07 8.33 30.88
C GLN A 154 5.84 7.04 31.68
N GLN A 155 5.21 7.15 32.85
CA GLN A 155 4.87 5.99 33.68
C GLN A 155 3.93 5.01 32.95
N ARG A 156 2.97 5.50 32.16
CA ARG A 156 2.07 4.62 31.39
C ARG A 156 2.80 3.86 30.29
N ILE A 157 3.72 4.53 29.59
CA ILE A 157 4.59 3.90 28.58
C ILE A 157 5.45 2.82 29.22
N GLU A 158 6.06 3.12 30.37
CA GLU A 158 6.91 2.20 31.13
C GLU A 158 6.13 1.03 31.71
N ALA A 159 4.99 1.28 32.36
CA ALA A 159 4.15 0.26 33.00
C ALA A 159 3.63 -0.77 32.00
N ARG A 160 3.35 -0.36 30.76
CA ARG A 160 2.96 -1.28 29.68
C ARG A 160 4.15 -2.02 29.06
N GLY A 161 5.37 -1.56 29.33
CA GLY A 161 6.59 -2.06 28.72
C GLY A 161 6.59 -1.93 27.20
N ILE A 162 5.81 -0.97 26.66
CA ILE A 162 5.49 -0.94 25.23
C ILE A 162 6.75 -0.71 24.38
N LEU A 163 7.68 0.12 24.84
CA LEU A 163 8.94 0.40 24.15
C LEU A 163 9.78 -0.88 23.99
N PHE A 164 9.84 -1.72 25.02
CA PHE A 164 10.54 -3.00 24.95
C PHE A 164 9.84 -3.98 23.99
N LYS A 165 8.51 -4.10 24.08
CA LYS A 165 7.72 -4.97 23.18
C LYS A 165 7.90 -4.56 21.72
N VAL A 166 7.80 -3.27 21.41
CA VAL A 166 8.01 -2.72 20.06
C VAL A 166 9.42 -3.03 19.56
N ARG A 167 10.45 -2.88 20.39
CA ARG A 167 11.83 -3.21 20.02
C ARG A 167 12.03 -4.68 19.67
N VAL A 168 11.49 -5.58 20.49
CA VAL A 168 11.60 -7.03 20.28
C VAL A 168 10.88 -7.43 18.99
N ILE A 169 9.63 -6.99 18.83
CA ILE A 169 8.82 -7.32 17.64
C ILE A 169 9.42 -6.69 16.39
N GLY A 170 9.89 -5.44 16.44
CA GLY A 170 10.54 -4.80 15.29
C GLY A 170 11.79 -5.56 14.85
N SER A 171 12.57 -6.07 15.81
CA SER A 171 13.76 -6.89 15.52
C SER A 171 13.39 -8.23 14.88
N ASP A 172 12.37 -8.91 15.38
CA ASP A 172 11.86 -10.17 14.83
C ASP A 172 11.28 -9.98 13.41
N VAL A 173 10.44 -8.97 13.21
CA VAL A 173 9.87 -8.62 11.89
C VAL A 173 10.97 -8.32 10.86
N ARG A 174 12.00 -7.57 11.24
CA ARG A 174 13.17 -7.32 10.37
C ARG A 174 13.93 -8.61 10.05
N GLN A 175 14.11 -9.49 11.02
CA GLN A 175 14.78 -10.77 10.81
C GLN A 175 13.99 -11.64 9.82
N ARG A 176 12.67 -11.75 10.00
CA ARG A 176 11.76 -12.46 9.07
C ARG A 176 11.83 -11.87 7.65
N GLY A 177 11.82 -10.54 7.52
CA GLY A 177 11.94 -9.86 6.22
C GLY A 177 13.27 -10.12 5.50
N LYS A 178 14.38 -10.23 6.25
CA LYS A 178 15.70 -10.61 5.71
C LYS A 178 15.73 -12.07 5.25
N SER A 179 15.20 -12.99 6.07
CA SER A 179 15.12 -14.41 5.73
C SER A 179 14.24 -14.67 4.51
N ALA A 180 13.08 -14.03 4.42
CA ALA A 180 12.19 -14.11 3.26
C ALA A 180 12.88 -13.62 1.97
N GLY A 181 13.73 -12.59 2.07
CA GLY A 181 14.52 -12.10 0.94
C GLY A 181 15.66 -13.02 0.51
N GLN A 182 16.17 -13.87 1.41
CA GLN A 182 17.30 -14.77 1.13
C GLN A 182 16.87 -16.11 0.50
N ILE A 183 15.60 -16.50 0.65
CA ILE A 183 15.03 -17.75 0.11
C ILE A 183 14.65 -17.61 -1.39
N ALA A 184 14.53 -16.38 -1.92
CA ALA A 184 14.34 -16.17 -3.36
C ALA A 184 15.60 -16.61 -4.14
N PRO A 185 15.47 -17.47 -5.18
CA PRO A 185 16.64 -18.06 -5.83
C PRO A 185 17.47 -16.96 -6.48
N ARG A 186 18.74 -16.86 -6.06
CA ARG A 186 19.78 -16.21 -6.84
C ARG A 186 19.84 -16.95 -8.18
N GLY A 187 19.21 -16.38 -9.20
CA GLY A 187 19.38 -16.81 -10.57
C GLY A 187 20.87 -16.93 -10.87
N ARG A 188 21.30 -18.14 -11.20
CA ARG A 188 22.63 -18.42 -11.74
C ARG A 188 22.83 -17.59 -13.01
N SER A 189 23.97 -16.91 -13.05
CA SER A 189 24.84 -16.57 -14.20
C SER A 189 24.21 -16.58 -15.59
#